data_AF-A0A2E2E6P0-F1
#
_entry.id   AF-A0A2E2E6P0-F1
#
_cell.length_a   1.000
_cell.length_b   1.000
_cell.length_c   1.000
_cell.angle_alpha   90.00
_cell.angle_beta   90.00
_cell.angle_gamma   90.00
#
_symmetry.space_group_name_H-M   'P 1'
#
loop_
_entity.id
_entity.type
_entity.pdbx_description
1 polymer ?
#
loop_
_entity_poly.entity_id
_entity_poly.type
_entity_poly.pdbx_seq_one_letter_code
_entity_poly.pdbx_strand_id
1 'polypeptide(L)'
;MADVTLDVWQFVRLMVGMEETLSSHGGGRGSALKTLYDKWEDVWVDLDAKLVDLGKSDMDAFANLMMEQEVVLEDVTAGERALMVQELEKVLRQIKARLAKTDDPGDVEDLSYERDELTLVIRSLSKQKG
;
A
#
# COMPACT_ATOMS: atom_id res chain seq x y z
N MET A 1 -17.52 2.48 11.52
CA MET A 1 -16.05 2.66 11.34
C MET A 1 -15.40 1.41 11.87
N ALA A 2 -14.30 0.98 11.26
CA ALA A 2 -13.63 -0.25 11.65
C ALA A 2 -12.12 -0.09 11.40
N ASP A 3 -11.34 -0.72 12.26
CA ASP A 3 -9.90 -0.75 12.09
C ASP A 3 -9.52 -1.65 10.92
N VAL A 4 -8.46 -1.27 10.22
CA VAL A 4 -7.89 -2.02 9.11
C VAL A 4 -6.44 -2.30 9.42
N THR A 5 -6.07 -3.57 9.51
CA THR A 5 -4.70 -4.01 9.66
C THR A 5 -4.13 -4.40 8.30
N LEU A 6 -2.92 -3.94 8.01
CA LEU A 6 -2.16 -4.26 6.79
C LEU A 6 -0.74 -4.63 7.19
N ASP A 7 -0.10 -5.55 6.47
CA ASP A 7 1.35 -5.69 6.58
C ASP A 7 2.03 -4.38 6.15
N VAL A 8 3.20 -4.08 6.70
CA VAL A 8 3.96 -2.88 6.36
C VAL A 8 4.17 -2.75 4.86
N TRP A 9 4.55 -3.84 4.17
CA TRP A 9 4.76 -3.78 2.72
C TRP A 9 3.47 -3.46 1.94
N GLN A 10 2.31 -3.91 2.41
CA GLN A 10 1.00 -3.62 1.81
C GLN A 10 0.63 -2.15 2.03
N PHE A 11 0.89 -1.62 3.22
CA PHE A 11 0.70 -0.21 3.55
C PHE A 11 1.62 0.69 2.72
N VAL A 12 2.90 0.32 2.56
CA VAL A 12 3.86 1.02 1.68
C VAL A 12 3.34 1.07 0.25
N ARG A 13 2.86 -0.06 -0.31
CA ARG A 13 2.29 -0.11 -1.67
C ARG A 13 1.09 0.82 -1.82
N LEU A 14 0.23 0.88 -0.81
CA LEU A 14 -0.91 1.80 -0.79
C LEU A 14 -0.44 3.27 -0.79
N MET A 15 0.44 3.66 0.14
CA MET A 15 0.90 5.04 0.28
C MET A 15 1.64 5.54 -0.97
N VAL A 16 2.55 4.74 -1.53
CA VAL A 16 3.25 5.07 -2.78
C VAL A 16 2.25 5.21 -3.94
N GLY A 17 1.26 4.31 -4.04
CA GLY A 17 0.21 4.42 -5.06
C GLY A 17 -0.63 5.69 -4.93
N MET A 18 -0.91 6.13 -3.70
CA MET A 18 -1.59 7.41 -3.44
C MET A 18 -0.74 8.59 -3.88
N GLU A 19 0.57 8.60 -3.59
CA GLU A 19 1.51 9.65 -4.01
C GLU A 19 1.61 9.75 -5.54
N GLU A 20 1.68 8.62 -6.25
CA GLU A 20 1.65 8.59 -7.71
C GLU A 20 0.35 9.18 -8.27
N THR A 21 -0.80 8.86 -7.67
CA THR A 21 -2.09 9.43 -8.07
C THR A 21 -2.13 10.94 -7.80
N LEU A 22 -1.68 11.38 -6.62
CA LEU A 22 -1.71 12.79 -6.22
C LEU A 22 -0.75 13.66 -7.05
N SER A 23 0.42 13.12 -7.42
CA SER A 23 1.42 13.80 -8.24
C SER A 23 1.02 13.89 -9.73
N SER A 24 0.38 12.85 -10.27
CA SER A 24 -0.01 12.80 -11.70
C SER A 24 -1.18 13.71 -12.07
N HIS A 25 -2.10 14.00 -11.15
CA HIS A 25 -3.35 14.74 -11.43
C HIS A 25 -3.30 16.24 -11.10
N GLY A 26 -2.12 16.86 -11.02
CA GLY A 26 -2.01 18.29 -10.75
C GLY A 26 -2.61 18.70 -9.40
N GLY A 27 -2.48 17.81 -8.40
CA GLY A 27 -2.79 18.09 -6.99
C GLY A 27 -4.20 18.61 -6.78
N GLY A 28 -5.18 17.70 -6.75
CA GLY A 28 -6.52 18.00 -6.27
C GLY A 28 -6.49 18.38 -4.79
N ARG A 29 -6.08 19.62 -4.49
CA ARG A 29 -6.22 20.26 -3.17
C ARG A 29 -7.68 20.08 -2.74
N GLY A 30 -7.90 19.40 -1.62
CA GLY A 30 -9.24 19.11 -1.11
C GLY A 30 -9.92 17.88 -1.72
N SER A 31 -9.21 17.02 -2.46
CA SER A 31 -9.74 15.70 -2.82
C SER A 31 -9.82 14.78 -1.61
N ALA A 32 -10.80 13.89 -1.58
CA ALA A 32 -10.96 12.91 -0.51
C ALA A 32 -9.71 12.00 -0.37
N LEU A 33 -8.99 11.76 -1.47
CA LEU A 33 -7.73 11.03 -1.45
C LEU A 33 -6.62 11.78 -0.74
N LYS A 34 -6.48 13.09 -0.95
CA LYS A 34 -5.51 13.92 -0.21
C LYS A 34 -5.84 13.94 1.27
N THR A 35 -7.12 14.10 1.63
CA THR A 35 -7.53 14.03 3.04
C THR A 35 -7.19 12.69 3.69
N LEU A 36 -7.36 11.58 2.95
CA LEU A 36 -6.98 10.25 3.44
C LEU A 36 -5.47 10.09 3.58
N TYR A 37 -4.68 10.58 2.62
CA TYR A 37 -3.22 10.57 2.70
C TYR A 37 -2.76 11.36 3.94
N ASP A 38 -3.31 12.56 4.15
CA ASP A 38 -2.93 13.45 5.26
C ASP A 38 -3.26 12.84 6.62
N LYS A 39 -4.32 12.03 6.71
CA LYS A 39 -4.67 11.29 7.92
C LYS A 39 -3.56 10.29 8.33
N TRP A 40 -2.82 9.77 7.37
CA TRP A 40 -1.80 8.73 7.59
C TRP A 40 -0.38 9.21 7.30
N GLU A 41 -0.19 10.49 6.95
CA GLU A 41 1.09 11.08 6.55
C GLU A 41 2.13 10.94 7.66
N ASP A 42 1.77 11.23 8.91
CA ASP A 42 2.69 11.12 10.04
C ASP A 42 3.21 9.68 10.20
N VAL A 43 2.32 8.68 10.14
CA VAL A 43 2.68 7.25 10.21
C VAL A 43 3.55 6.85 9.02
N TRP A 44 3.22 7.35 7.84
CA TRP A 44 3.93 7.05 6.61
C TRP A 44 5.35 7.61 6.59
N VAL A 45 5.53 8.88 6.94
CA VAL A 45 6.84 9.55 6.95
C VAL A 45 7.78 8.89 7.95
N ASP A 46 7.30 8.56 9.14
CA ASP A 46 8.11 7.87 10.15
C ASP A 46 8.51 6.45 9.70
N LEU A 47 7.58 5.72 9.09
CA LEU A 47 7.83 4.37 8.58
C LEU A 47 8.79 4.39 7.39
N ASP A 48 8.61 5.30 6.43
CA ASP A 48 9.48 5.46 5.26
C ASP A 48 10.91 5.82 5.69
N ALA A 49 11.07 6.77 6.61
CA ALA A 49 12.38 7.13 7.15
C ALA A 49 13.09 5.93 7.79
N LYS A 50 12.36 5.11 8.54
CA LYS A 50 12.88 3.88 9.15
C LYS A 50 13.27 2.84 8.09
N LEU A 51 12.43 2.63 7.08
CA LEU A 51 12.72 1.72 5.97
C LEU A 51 13.97 2.16 5.18
N VAL A 52 14.13 3.47 4.95
CA VAL A 52 15.31 4.03 4.26
C VAL A 52 16.59 3.84 5.07
N ASP A 53 16.53 3.95 6.40
CA ASP A 53 17.69 3.75 7.27
C ASP A 53 18.07 2.25 7.35
N LEU A 54 17.10 1.37 7.57
CA LEU A 54 17.31 -0.08 7.59
C LEU A 54 17.80 -0.59 6.24
N GLY A 55 17.22 -0.11 5.13
CA GLY A 55 17.66 -0.43 3.78
C GLY A 55 19.08 0.03 3.43
N LYS A 56 19.80 0.72 4.33
CA LYS A 56 21.23 1.03 4.18
C LYS A 56 22.12 0.29 5.17
N SER A 57 21.57 -0.11 6.30
CA SER A 57 22.34 -0.54 7.48
C SER A 57 22.07 -1.98 7.89
N ASP A 58 20.86 -2.51 7.66
CA ASP A 58 20.42 -3.83 8.14
C ASP A 58 19.29 -4.40 7.26
N MET A 59 19.67 -5.26 6.31
CA MET A 59 18.74 -5.90 5.37
C MET A 59 17.80 -6.90 6.03
N ASP A 60 18.25 -7.57 7.09
CA ASP A 60 17.44 -8.57 7.79
C ASP A 60 16.35 -7.87 8.60
N ALA A 61 16.69 -6.78 9.29
CA ALA A 61 15.72 -5.94 9.99
C ALA A 61 14.76 -5.24 9.02
N PHE A 62 15.23 -4.83 7.84
CA PHE A 62 14.39 -4.29 6.78
C PHE A 62 13.35 -5.32 6.32
N ALA A 63 13.78 -6.54 5.99
CA ALA A 63 12.89 -7.61 5.55
C ALA A 63 11.86 -7.97 6.63
N ASN A 64 12.30 -8.08 7.89
CA ASN A 64 11.41 -8.33 9.02
C ASN A 64 10.40 -7.20 9.21
N LEU A 65 10.80 -5.93 9.08
CA LEU A 65 9.86 -4.82 9.16
C LEU A 65 8.83 -4.88 8.03
N MET A 66 9.25 -5.18 6.80
CA MET A 66 8.35 -5.25 5.65
C MET A 66 7.36 -6.42 5.73
N MET A 67 7.81 -7.60 6.18
CA MET A 67 7.07 -8.85 6.04
C MET A 67 6.39 -9.34 7.32
N GLU A 68 6.88 -8.96 8.50
CA GLU A 68 6.45 -9.54 9.79
C GLU A 68 5.82 -8.49 10.73
N GLN A 69 5.68 -7.25 10.27
CA GLN A 69 5.04 -6.19 11.05
C GLN A 69 3.82 -5.64 10.32
N GLU A 70 2.87 -5.18 11.13
CA GLU A 70 1.58 -4.68 10.68
C GLU A 70 1.42 -3.20 11.06
N VAL A 71 0.70 -2.48 10.20
CA VAL A 71 0.18 -1.13 10.48
C VAL A 71 -1.32 -1.25 10.73
N VAL A 72 -1.77 -0.70 11.86
CA VAL A 72 -3.18 -0.61 12.20
C VAL A 72 -3.69 0.79 11.85
N LEU A 73 -4.63 0.85 10.91
CA LEU A 73 -5.31 2.07 10.50
C LEU A 73 -6.62 2.16 11.28
N GLU A 74 -6.67 3.06 12.25
CA GLU A 74 -7.81 3.21 13.14
C GLU A 74 -8.97 3.98 12.48
N ASP A 75 -10.20 3.65 12.89
CA ASP A 75 -11.42 4.37 12.52
C ASP A 75 -11.60 4.59 11.01
N VAL A 76 -11.33 3.57 10.21
CA VAL A 76 -11.51 3.66 8.76
C VAL A 76 -13.00 3.67 8.42
N THR A 77 -13.43 4.70 7.71
CA THR A 77 -14.78 4.87 7.20
C THR A 77 -15.01 4.02 5.94
N ALA A 78 -16.28 3.81 5.57
CA ALA A 78 -16.58 3.10 4.33
C ALA A 78 -16.10 3.84 3.07
N GLY A 79 -16.08 5.18 3.10
CA GLY A 79 -15.56 6.01 2.01
C GLY A 79 -14.05 5.90 1.87
N GLU A 80 -13.32 5.91 2.99
CA GLU A 80 -11.87 5.71 3.01
C GLU A 80 -11.51 4.30 2.53
N ARG A 81 -12.21 3.25 2.99
CA ARG A 81 -12.03 1.89 2.46
C ARG A 81 -12.24 1.80 0.95
N ALA A 82 -13.25 2.47 0.41
CA ALA A 82 -13.49 2.50 -1.03
C ALA A 82 -12.32 3.17 -1.80
N LEU A 83 -11.74 4.25 -1.24
CA LEU A 83 -10.54 4.88 -1.79
C LEU A 83 -9.33 3.95 -1.72
N MET A 84 -9.11 3.26 -0.60
CA MET A 84 -8.04 2.26 -0.48
C MET A 84 -8.16 1.18 -1.56
N VAL A 85 -9.35 0.63 -1.76
CA VAL A 85 -9.61 -0.37 -2.81
C VAL A 85 -9.28 0.20 -4.18
N GLN A 86 -9.71 1.43 -4.48
CA GLN A 86 -9.43 2.07 -5.77
C GLN A 86 -7.93 2.23 -6.03
N GLU A 87 -7.16 2.64 -5.03
CA GLU A 87 -5.70 2.81 -5.16
C GLU A 87 -4.97 1.47 -5.26
N LEU A 88 -5.33 0.48 -4.43
CA LEU A 88 -4.76 -0.86 -4.51
C LEU A 88 -5.06 -1.55 -5.85
N GLU A 89 -6.24 -1.31 -6.44
CA GLU A 89 -6.54 -1.80 -7.78
C GLU A 89 -5.66 -1.17 -8.88
N LYS A 90 -5.24 0.09 -8.72
CA LYS A 90 -4.25 0.72 -9.64
C LYS A 90 -2.90 0.03 -9.51
N VAL A 91 -2.42 -0.16 -8.28
CA VAL A 91 -1.16 -0.87 -8.00
C VAL A 91 -1.21 -2.28 -8.57
N LEU A 92 -2.31 -3.01 -8.36
CA LEU A 92 -2.49 -4.35 -8.91
C LEU A 92 -2.45 -4.39 -10.44
N ARG A 93 -3.00 -3.36 -11.11
CA ARG A 93 -2.89 -3.24 -12.57
C ARG A 93 -1.45 -3.01 -13.02
N GLN A 94 -0.67 -2.21 -12.30
CA GLN A 94 0.75 -1.99 -12.59
C GLN A 94 1.56 -3.28 -12.41
N ILE A 95 1.33 -4.03 -11.33
CA ILE A 95 1.98 -5.33 -11.08
C ILE A 95 1.66 -6.31 -12.21
N LYS A 96 0.38 -6.44 -12.60
CA LYS A 96 -0.03 -7.30 -13.72
C LYS A 96 0.62 -6.89 -15.05
N ALA A 97 0.78 -5.58 -15.28
CA ALA A 97 1.44 -5.08 -16.48
C ALA A 97 2.96 -5.37 -16.47
N ARG A 98 3.60 -5.41 -15.29
CA ARG A 98 5.01 -5.82 -15.13
C ARG A 98 5.17 -7.32 -15.32
N LEU A 99 4.30 -8.14 -14.71
CA LEU A 99 4.27 -9.60 -14.90
C LEU A 99 4.13 -9.99 -16.37
N ALA A 100 3.32 -9.26 -17.14
CA ALA A 100 3.15 -9.53 -18.57
C ALA A 100 4.39 -9.24 -19.43
N LYS A 101 5.41 -8.57 -18.86
CA LYS A 101 6.61 -8.09 -19.57
C LYS A 101 7.92 -8.73 -19.09
N THR A 102 7.90 -9.46 -17.98
CA THR A 102 9.09 -10.11 -17.43
C THR A 102 8.98 -11.63 -17.60
N ASP A 103 10.10 -12.25 -17.96
CA ASP A 103 10.29 -13.70 -17.98
C ASP A 103 11.35 -14.15 -16.94
N ASP A 104 11.89 -13.21 -16.16
CA ASP A 104 12.81 -13.51 -15.07
C ASP A 104 12.07 -14.27 -13.95
N PRO A 105 12.52 -15.49 -13.58
CA PRO A 105 11.82 -16.30 -12.59
C PRO A 105 11.67 -15.63 -11.21
N GLY A 106 12.67 -14.84 -10.79
CA GLY A 106 12.63 -14.14 -9.50
C GLY A 106 11.59 -13.02 -9.52
N ASP A 107 11.62 -12.18 -10.55
CA ASP A 107 10.59 -11.14 -10.73
C ASP A 107 9.18 -11.74 -10.83
N VAL A 108 9.03 -12.89 -11.51
CA VAL A 108 7.74 -13.57 -11.66
C VAL A 108 7.23 -14.07 -10.31
N GLU A 109 8.09 -14.65 -9.47
CA GLU A 109 7.75 -15.11 -8.13
C GLU A 109 7.32 -13.94 -7.24
N ASP A 110 8.17 -12.91 -7.13
CA ASP A 110 7.93 -11.75 -6.28
C ASP A 110 6.65 -11.00 -6.67
N LEU A 111 6.49 -10.69 -7.96
CA LEU A 111 5.30 -9.97 -8.44
C LEU A 111 4.03 -10.82 -8.36
N SER A 112 4.14 -12.15 -8.47
CA SER A 112 2.97 -13.03 -8.29
C SER A 112 2.54 -13.08 -6.84
N TYR A 113 3.49 -13.15 -5.91
CA TYR A 113 3.22 -13.06 -4.47
C TYR A 113 2.50 -11.75 -4.14
N GLU A 114 3.08 -10.61 -4.53
CA GLU A 114 2.47 -9.30 -4.27
C GLU A 114 1.07 -9.18 -4.88
N ARG A 115 0.87 -9.67 -6.11
CA ARG A 115 -0.43 -9.67 -6.78
C ARG A 115 -1.48 -10.43 -5.96
N ASP A 116 -1.12 -11.61 -5.47
CA ASP A 116 -2.06 -12.50 -4.80
C ASP A 116 -2.43 -11.95 -3.41
N GLU A 117 -1.45 -11.50 -2.64
CA GLU A 117 -1.68 -10.88 -1.33
C GLU A 117 -2.49 -9.58 -1.43
N LEU A 118 -2.13 -8.66 -2.35
CA LEU A 118 -2.93 -7.44 -2.54
C LEU A 118 -4.36 -7.74 -3.03
N THR A 119 -4.55 -8.84 -3.76
CA THR A 119 -5.90 -9.31 -4.13
C THR A 119 -6.70 -9.75 -2.90
N LEU A 120 -6.05 -10.40 -1.92
CA LEU A 120 -6.68 -10.76 -0.64
C LEU A 120 -7.06 -9.53 0.17
N VAL A 121 -6.17 -8.54 0.26
CA VAL A 121 -6.44 -7.25 0.93
C VAL A 121 -7.65 -6.56 0.31
N ILE A 122 -7.68 -6.38 -1.01
CA ILE A 122 -8.81 -5.74 -1.72
C ILE A 122 -10.13 -6.48 -1.42
N ARG A 123 -10.11 -7.82 -1.44
CA ARG A 123 -11.29 -8.64 -1.14
C ARG A 123 -11.74 -8.46 0.31
N SER A 124 -10.80 -8.38 1.25
CA SER A 124 -11.10 -8.15 2.67
C SER A 124 -11.78 -6.79 2.88
N LEU A 125 -11.17 -5.73 2.35
CA LEU A 125 -11.70 -4.36 2.40
C LEU A 125 -13.09 -4.23 1.78
N SER A 126 -13.32 -4.94 0.66
CA SER A 126 -14.61 -4.92 -0.04
C SER A 126 -15.71 -5.70 0.68
N LYS A 127 -15.34 -6.69 1.51
CA LYS A 127 -16.30 -7.53 2.26
C LYS A 127 -16.70 -6.92 3.60
N GLN A 128 -15.87 -6.06 4.18
CA GLN A 128 -16.20 -5.34 5.40
C GLN A 128 -17.34 -4.35 5.15
N LYS A 129 -18.59 -4.82 5.36
CA LYS A 129 -19.77 -3.96 5.42
C LYS A 129 -19.62 -3.06 6.64
N GLY A 130 -19.73 -1.74 6.40
CA GLY A 130 -19.62 -0.71 7.43
C GLY A 130 -20.72 -0.81 8.48
#